data_AF-A0A926XB52-F1
#
_entry.id   AF-A0A926XB52-F1
#
_cell.length_a   1.000
_cell.length_b   1.000
_cell.length_c   1.000
_cell.angle_alpha   90.00
_cell.angle_beta   90.00
_cell.angle_gamma   90.00
#
_symmetry.space_group_name_H-M   'P 1'
#
loop_
_entity.id
_entity.type
_entity.pdbx_description
1 polymer ?
#
loop_
_entity_poly.entity_id
_entity_poly.type
_entity_poly.pdbx_seq_one_letter_code
_entity_poly.pdbx_strand_id
1 'polypeptide(L)'
;MHNAIKIVMTLSSIILGVVMQEEYNQSSYLRSTPRLSVRELEVLQLLVEGLTNPEIAIRLHLSPHTVKSHVRGILNKFGVEHRLQAVVVALRLGLV
;
A
#
# COMPACT_ATOMS: atom_id res chain seq x y z
N MET A 1 29.53 -31.95 14.13
CA MET A 1 28.11 -31.72 13.72
C MET A 1 27.77 -30.26 13.42
N HIS A 2 28.73 -29.30 13.46
CA HIS A 2 28.51 -27.89 13.09
C HIS A 2 28.68 -27.59 11.58
N ASN A 3 29.33 -28.48 10.83
CA ASN A 3 29.64 -28.24 9.42
C ASN A 3 28.47 -28.53 8.47
N ALA A 4 27.56 -29.44 8.82
CA ALA A 4 26.40 -29.75 8.00
C ALA A 4 25.40 -28.58 7.90
N ILE A 5 25.25 -27.80 8.97
CA ILE A 5 24.34 -26.62 9.01
C ILE A 5 24.90 -25.47 8.16
N LYS A 6 26.22 -25.24 8.17
CA LYS A 6 26.84 -24.21 7.30
C LYS A 6 26.71 -24.57 5.82
N ILE A 7 26.89 -25.84 5.46
CA ILE A 7 26.81 -26.30 4.07
C ILE A 7 25.38 -26.08 3.49
N VAL A 8 24.32 -26.33 4.27
CA VAL A 8 22.93 -26.09 3.85
C VAL A 8 22.64 -24.60 3.64
N MET A 9 23.18 -23.71 4.47
CA MET A 9 23.01 -22.26 4.31
C MET A 9 23.75 -21.69 3.08
N THR A 10 24.96 -22.18 2.78
CA THR A 10 25.76 -21.65 1.66
C THR A 10 25.38 -22.27 0.31
N LEU A 11 24.97 -23.54 0.27
CA LEU A 11 24.50 -24.19 -0.95
C LEU A 11 23.13 -23.63 -1.41
N SER A 12 22.32 -23.13 -0.47
CA SER A 12 21.07 -22.42 -0.79
C SER A 12 21.33 -21.15 -1.61
N SER A 13 22.48 -20.48 -1.44
CA SER A 13 22.82 -19.26 -2.21
C SER A 13 23.08 -19.49 -3.70
N ILE A 14 23.48 -20.71 -4.11
CA ILE A 14 23.71 -21.03 -5.53
C ILE A 14 22.40 -21.43 -6.22
N ILE A 15 21.54 -22.17 -5.52
CA ILE A 15 20.24 -22.58 -6.05
C ILE A 15 19.21 -21.42 -6.01
N LEU A 16 19.39 -20.43 -5.12
CA LEU A 16 18.66 -19.15 -5.11
C LEU A 16 18.81 -18.37 -6.43
N GLY A 17 19.85 -18.66 -7.23
CA GLY A 17 20.03 -18.06 -8.55
C GLY A 17 19.11 -18.61 -9.64
N VAL A 18 18.55 -19.83 -9.50
CA VAL A 18 17.85 -20.49 -10.62
C VAL A 18 16.52 -21.18 -10.26
N VAL A 19 16.26 -21.70 -9.05
CA VAL A 19 15.03 -22.52 -8.82
C VAL A 19 14.37 -22.38 -7.43
N MET A 20 14.58 -21.28 -6.68
CA MET A 20 13.93 -21.11 -5.35
C MET A 20 13.27 -19.72 -5.19
N GLN A 21 12.56 -19.23 -6.20
CA GLN A 21 11.87 -17.92 -6.13
C GLN A 21 10.42 -17.95 -5.65
N GLU A 22 9.74 -19.10 -5.60
CA GLU A 22 8.29 -19.12 -5.36
C GLU A 22 7.87 -19.27 -3.88
N GLU A 23 8.62 -20.00 -3.03
CA GLU A 23 8.12 -20.40 -1.69
C GLU A 23 8.80 -19.72 -0.48
N TYR A 24 9.94 -19.03 -0.64
CA TYR A 24 10.57 -18.26 0.45
C TYR A 24 10.05 -16.81 0.58
N ASN A 25 9.07 -16.43 -0.23
CA ASN A 25 8.60 -15.03 -0.33
C ASN A 25 7.17 -14.79 0.21
N GLN A 26 6.51 -15.74 0.87
CA GLN A 26 5.09 -15.57 1.21
C GLN A 26 4.82 -15.04 2.62
N SER A 27 5.60 -15.42 3.64
CA SER A 27 5.24 -15.07 5.03
C SER A 27 5.80 -13.76 5.57
N SER A 28 6.79 -13.15 4.89
CA SER A 28 7.36 -11.82 5.22
C SER A 28 6.80 -10.68 4.34
N TYR A 29 5.85 -10.99 3.45
CA TYR A 29 5.23 -10.07 2.47
C TYR A 29 3.75 -9.81 2.73
N LEU A 30 3.29 -9.91 3.97
CA LEU A 30 2.10 -9.16 4.38
C LEU A 30 2.47 -7.68 4.27
N ARG A 31 2.40 -7.14 3.03
CA ARG A 31 2.39 -5.70 2.75
C ARG A 31 1.44 -5.15 3.78
N SER A 32 1.96 -4.37 4.72
CA SER A 32 1.13 -3.70 5.71
C SER A 32 0.27 -2.72 4.93
N THR A 33 -0.85 -3.20 4.39
CA THR A 33 -1.82 -2.39 3.68
C THR A 33 -2.19 -1.28 4.65
N PRO A 34 -1.91 -0.01 4.31
CA PRO A 34 -2.17 1.08 5.23
C PRO A 34 -3.62 1.00 5.68
N ARG A 35 -3.87 0.90 6.99
CA ARG A 35 -5.24 0.81 7.52
C ARG A 35 -5.91 2.17 7.39
N LEU A 36 -6.52 2.39 6.23
CA LEU A 36 -7.45 3.49 6.02
C LEU A 36 -8.71 3.24 6.85
N SER A 37 -9.27 4.30 7.40
CA SER A 37 -10.63 4.29 7.91
C SER A 37 -11.61 4.11 6.75
N VAL A 38 -12.84 3.68 7.05
CA VAL A 38 -13.92 3.58 6.05
C VAL A 38 -14.06 4.88 5.27
N ARG A 39 -14.02 6.01 5.97
CA ARG A 39 -14.19 7.33 5.35
C ARG A 39 -13.02 7.74 4.47
N GLU A 40 -11.79 7.38 4.85
CA GLU A 40 -10.62 7.62 4.00
C GLU A 40 -10.65 6.74 2.75
N LEU A 41 -11.18 5.52 2.84
CA LEU A 41 -11.34 4.65 1.67
C LEU A 41 -12.36 5.23 0.68
N GLU A 42 -13.52 5.70 1.16
CA GLU A 42 -14.53 6.38 0.33
C GLU A 42 -13.95 7.63 -0.35
N VAL A 43 -13.22 8.46 0.39
CA VAL A 43 -12.52 9.63 -0.17
C VAL A 43 -11.50 9.18 -1.22
N LEU A 44 -10.73 8.13 -0.95
CA LEU A 44 -9.72 7.61 -1.87
C LEU A 44 -10.33 7.13 -3.20
N GLN A 45 -11.47 6.44 -3.17
CA GLN A 45 -12.19 6.01 -4.37
C GLN A 45 -12.53 7.21 -5.27
N LEU A 46 -13.08 8.27 -4.67
CA LEU A 46 -13.43 9.48 -5.41
C LEU A 46 -12.20 10.27 -5.89
N LEU A 47 -11.06 10.17 -5.18
CA LEU A 47 -9.80 10.73 -5.68
C LEU A 47 -9.32 10.00 -6.95
N VAL A 48 -9.50 8.67 -7.01
CA VAL A 48 -9.14 7.85 -8.19
C VAL A 48 -10.05 8.16 -9.37
N GLU A 49 -11.32 8.45 -9.13
CA GLU A 49 -12.27 8.97 -10.13
C GLU A 49 -11.91 10.39 -10.62
N GLY A 50 -10.93 11.05 -10.01
CA GLY A 50 -10.44 12.37 -10.44
C GLY A 50 -11.16 13.56 -9.82
N LEU A 51 -12.06 13.35 -8.85
CA LEU A 51 -12.85 14.42 -8.26
C LEU A 51 -11.99 15.36 -7.39
N THR A 52 -12.36 16.63 -7.39
CA THR A 52 -11.79 17.68 -6.53
C THR A 52 -12.37 17.62 -5.12
N ASN A 53 -11.69 18.23 -4.13
CA ASN A 53 -12.19 18.25 -2.75
C ASN A 53 -13.62 18.85 -2.62
N PRO A 54 -14.00 19.91 -3.34
CA PRO A 54 -15.38 20.39 -3.36
C PRO A 54 -16.39 19.37 -3.92
N GLU A 55 -16.07 18.68 -5.00
CA GLU A 55 -16.95 17.65 -5.59
C GLU A 55 -17.12 16.45 -4.66
N ILE A 56 -16.02 16.00 -4.04
CA ILE A 56 -16.03 14.95 -3.01
C ILE A 56 -16.88 15.40 -1.81
N ALA A 57 -16.74 16.66 -1.38
CA ALA A 57 -17.50 17.20 -0.26
C ALA A 57 -19.01 17.16 -0.53
N ILE A 58 -19.44 17.54 -1.73
CA ILE A 58 -20.84 17.46 -2.15
C ILE A 58 -21.32 16.01 -2.14
N ARG A 59 -20.58 15.10 -2.78
CA ARG A 59 -20.98 13.69 -2.93
C ARG A 59 -21.05 12.93 -1.61
N LEU A 60 -20.19 13.30 -0.66
CA LEU A 60 -20.11 12.67 0.65
C LEU A 60 -20.86 13.43 1.76
N HIS A 61 -21.54 14.54 1.44
CA HIS A 61 -22.19 15.42 2.42
C HIS A 61 -21.25 15.90 3.55
N LEU A 62 -20.06 16.36 3.16
CA LEU A 62 -19.03 16.91 4.06
C LEU A 62 -18.71 18.36 3.72
N SER A 63 -17.94 19.02 4.59
CA SER A 63 -17.26 20.26 4.23
C SER A 63 -15.99 19.98 3.39
N PRO A 64 -15.58 20.87 2.46
CA PRO A 64 -14.31 20.74 1.75
C PRO A 64 -13.09 20.70 2.69
N HIS A 65 -13.19 21.34 3.86
CA HIS A 65 -12.16 21.29 4.91
C HIS A 65 -12.03 19.87 5.49
N THR A 66 -13.15 19.21 5.78
CA THR A 66 -13.17 17.82 6.27
C THR A 66 -12.57 16.87 5.24
N VAL A 67 -12.91 17.03 3.96
CA VAL A 67 -12.30 16.25 2.87
C VAL A 67 -10.79 16.47 2.83
N LYS A 68 -10.32 17.72 2.93
CA LYS A 68 -8.87 18.03 2.98
C LYS A 68 -8.16 17.31 4.13
N SER A 69 -8.81 17.20 5.29
CA SER A 69 -8.28 16.46 6.44
C SER A 69 -8.20 14.95 6.17
N HIS A 70 -9.22 14.36 5.54
CA HIS A 70 -9.16 12.95 5.12
C HIS A 70 -8.05 12.71 4.08
N VAL A 71 -7.92 13.59 3.08
CA VAL A 71 -6.82 13.52 2.10
C VAL A 71 -5.47 13.55 2.79
N ARG A 72 -5.26 14.45 3.77
CA ARG A 72 -4.02 14.49 4.57
C ARG A 72 -3.80 13.18 5.34
N GLY A 73 -4.85 12.60 5.92
CA GLY A 73 -4.78 11.30 6.58
C GLY A 73 -4.31 10.18 5.64
N ILE A 74 -4.89 10.11 4.44
CA ILE A 74 -4.49 9.18 3.38
C ILE A 74 -3.02 9.37 3.00
N LEU A 75 -2.60 10.60 2.70
CA LEU A 75 -1.23 10.95 2.33
C LEU A 75 -0.23 10.49 3.40
N ASN A 76 -0.51 10.80 4.67
CA ASN A 76 0.33 10.40 5.80
C ASN A 76 0.40 8.87 5.94
N LYS A 77 -0.73 8.16 5.81
CA LYS A 77 -0.79 6.70 5.92
C LYS A 77 -0.09 6.00 4.76
N PHE A 78 -0.09 6.61 3.58
CA PHE A 78 0.61 6.11 2.40
C PHE A 78 2.08 6.53 2.36
N GLY A 79 2.50 7.48 3.20
CA GLY A 79 3.87 7.99 3.22
C GLY A 79 4.20 8.82 1.96
N VAL A 80 3.22 9.55 1.43
CA VAL A 80 3.36 10.34 0.20
C VAL A 80 2.92 11.78 0.42
N GLU A 81 3.40 12.72 -0.39
CA GLU A 81 3.13 14.15 -0.22
C GLU A 81 2.03 14.66 -1.15
N HIS A 82 1.79 13.96 -2.25
CA HIS A 82 0.90 14.43 -3.30
C HIS A 82 -0.25 13.46 -3.56
N ARG A 83 -1.42 14.02 -3.84
CA ARG A 83 -2.64 13.23 -4.11
C ARG A 83 -2.47 12.27 -5.29
N LEU A 84 -1.73 12.65 -6.32
CA LEU A 84 -1.45 11.77 -7.47
C LEU A 84 -0.61 10.56 -7.05
N GLN A 85 0.36 10.75 -6.17
CA GLN A 85 1.12 9.63 -5.59
C GLN A 85 0.19 8.71 -4.81
N ALA A 86 -0.76 9.25 -4.05
CA ALA A 86 -1.73 8.43 -3.33
C ALA A 86 -2.64 7.62 -4.26
N VAL A 87 -3.11 8.20 -5.36
CA VAL A 87 -3.87 7.48 -6.39
C VAL A 87 -3.05 6.33 -6.97
N VAL A 88 -1.79 6.57 -7.34
CA VAL A 88 -0.89 5.53 -7.88
C VAL A 88 -0.66 4.41 -6.86
N VAL A 89 -0.46 4.74 -5.58
CA VAL A 89 -0.29 3.75 -4.51
C VAL A 89 -1.56 2.91 -4.35
N ALA A 90 -2.75 3.54 -4.34
CA ALA A 90 -4.03 2.85 -4.21
C ALA A 90 -4.24 1.79 -5.31
N LEU A 91 -3.96 2.17 -6.57
CA LEU A 91 -4.07 1.28 -7.73
C LEU A 91 -3.05 0.12 -7.66
N ARG A 92 -1.80 0.40 -7.26
CA ARG A 92 -0.75 -0.64 -7.11
C ARG A 92 -1.04 -1.65 -6.00
N LEU A 93 -1.76 -1.22 -4.97
CA LEU A 93 -2.15 -2.06 -3.84
C LEU A 93 -3.49 -2.76 -4.05
N GLY A 94 -4.24 -2.45 -5.12
CA GLY A 94 -5.57 -3.01 -5.38
C GLY A 94 -6.60 -2.62 -4.31
N LEU A 95 -6.47 -1.43 -3.72
CA LEU A 95 -7.39 -0.95 -2.67
C LEU A 95 -8.70 -0.40 -3.23
N VAL A 96 -8.71 -0.02 -4.51
CA VAL A 96 -9.80 0.60 -5.28
C VAL A 96 -9.71 0.17 -6.73
#